data_AF-A0A2V8B475-F1
#
_entry.id   AF-A0A2V8B475-F1
#
_cell.length_a   1.000
_cell.length_b   1.000
_cell.length_c   1.000
_cell.angle_alpha   90.00
_cell.angle_beta   90.00
_cell.angle_gamma   90.00
#
_symmetry.space_group_name_H-M   'P 1'
#
loop_
_entity.id
_entity.type
_entity.pdbx_description
1 polymer ?
#
loop_
_entity_poly.entity_id
_entity_poly.type
_entity_poly.pdbx_seq_one_letter_code
_entity_poly.pdbx_strand_id
1 'polypeptide(L)'
;MSPILVRPVREQLEHDRIIRQLQAKFRRKYEAGINPGAEQNSPVSGAGPAPMFPDVVLLSPDRGHRLQGVIEVETGESVNHLEALAEWAHFSKARAPFHLYVPAGMVDVARRLCEDNHIYVSEIWSYHAVGDQVRFTMVFRNKEAPPAPVRVKAAPHPVTPHVAEPRTATARSGSRAAASRASAPPKRKSVPRAAKAKQGKPTVKRKSK
;
A
#
# COMPACT_ATOMS: atom_id res chain seq x y z
N MET A 1 -3.41 12.95 2.16
CA MET A 1 -3.70 13.77 3.35
C MET A 1 -2.98 15.11 3.27
N SER A 2 -3.67 16.19 2.93
CA SER A 2 -5.12 16.39 3.09
C SER A 2 -5.69 17.18 1.93
N PRO A 3 -6.99 17.01 1.66
CA PRO A 3 -7.83 18.21 1.70
C PRO A 3 -9.36 18.06 1.92
N ILE A 4 -9.73 17.86 3.17
CA ILE A 4 -10.62 18.80 3.86
C ILE A 4 -9.85 19.25 5.11
N LEU A 5 -9.66 20.56 5.29
CA LEU A 5 -8.85 21.10 6.39
C LEU A 5 -9.48 20.83 7.77
N VAL A 6 -10.80 20.77 7.85
CA VAL A 6 -11.58 20.28 9.00
C VAL A 6 -12.92 19.78 8.45
N ARG A 7 -13.14 18.47 8.42
CA ARG A 7 -14.45 17.91 8.06
C ARG A 7 -15.39 18.13 9.25
N PRO A 8 -16.66 18.54 9.05
CA PRO A 8 -17.60 18.64 10.15
C PRO A 8 -17.68 17.33 10.92
N VAL A 9 -17.74 17.38 12.26
CA VAL A 9 -17.72 16.19 13.13
C VAL A 9 -18.77 15.16 12.70
N ARG A 10 -19.96 15.63 12.31
CA ARG A 10 -21.04 14.76 11.83
C ARG A 10 -20.63 13.95 10.60
N GLU A 11 -20.00 14.60 9.61
CA GLU A 11 -19.53 13.91 8.41
C GLU A 11 -18.37 12.96 8.74
N GLN A 12 -17.46 13.34 9.63
CA GLN A 12 -16.37 12.44 10.04
C GLN A 12 -16.91 11.18 10.74
N LEU A 13 -17.92 11.32 11.60
CA LEU A 13 -18.57 10.18 12.24
C LEU A 13 -19.30 9.28 11.23
N GLU A 14 -19.93 9.87 10.21
CA GLU A 14 -20.54 9.11 9.12
C GLU A 14 -19.47 8.34 8.35
N HIS A 15 -18.42 9.02 7.90
CA HIS A 15 -17.28 8.45 7.20
C HIS A 15 -16.69 7.25 7.94
N ASP A 16 -16.29 7.43 9.20
CA ASP A 16 -15.67 6.37 10.01
C ASP A 16 -16.64 5.20 10.24
N ARG A 17 -17.94 5.49 10.34
CA ARG A 17 -18.99 4.46 10.46
C ARG A 17 -19.09 3.63 9.17
N ILE A 18 -18.97 4.23 7.99
CA ILE A 18 -18.95 3.49 6.72
C ILE A 18 -17.69 2.61 6.64
N ILE A 19 -16.52 3.16 6.96
CA ILE A 19 -15.24 2.43 6.97
C ILE A 19 -15.31 1.17 7.83
N ARG A 20 -15.80 1.29 9.07
CA ARG A 20 -15.92 0.15 9.98
C ARG A 20 -16.89 -0.92 9.46
N GLN A 21 -17.96 -0.51 8.79
CA GLN A 21 -18.91 -1.45 8.17
C GLN A 21 -18.28 -2.17 6.97
N LEU A 22 -17.50 -1.47 6.15
CA LEU A 22 -16.75 -2.07 5.04
C LEU A 22 -15.72 -3.07 5.55
N GLN A 23 -14.97 -2.73 6.61
CA GLN A 23 -14.06 -3.68 7.26
C GLN A 23 -14.80 -4.96 7.68
N ALA A 24 -15.95 -4.82 8.36
CA ALA A 24 -16.75 -5.95 8.81
C ALA A 24 -17.33 -6.78 7.66
N LYS A 25 -17.66 -6.15 6.52
CA LYS A 25 -18.11 -6.80 5.28
C LYS A 25 -16.98 -7.62 4.63
N PHE A 26 -15.77 -7.07 4.54
CA PHE A 26 -14.68 -7.67 3.78
C PHE A 26 -13.78 -8.63 4.57
N ARG A 27 -13.75 -8.55 5.91
CA ARG A 27 -12.94 -9.45 6.77
C ARG A 27 -13.23 -10.94 6.62
N ARG A 28 -14.35 -11.31 5.99
CA ARG A 28 -14.70 -12.72 5.70
C ARG A 28 -13.92 -13.30 4.52
N LYS A 29 -13.42 -12.44 3.63
CA LYS A 29 -12.76 -12.82 2.37
C LYS A 29 -11.32 -12.33 2.27
N TYR A 30 -11.01 -11.24 2.95
CA TYR A 30 -9.73 -10.55 2.92
C TYR A 30 -9.24 -10.28 4.34
N GLU A 31 -7.94 -10.05 4.48
CA GLU A 31 -7.42 -9.32 5.63
C GLU A 31 -7.65 -7.82 5.36
N ALA A 32 -8.54 -7.20 6.16
CA ALA A 32 -9.02 -5.84 5.95
C ALA A 32 -8.41 -4.87 6.97
N GLY A 33 -7.42 -4.09 6.53
CA GLY A 33 -6.86 -2.96 7.25
C GLY A 33 -7.69 -1.70 7.05
N ILE A 34 -7.74 -0.80 8.03
CA ILE A 34 -8.47 0.47 7.96
C ILE A 34 -7.69 1.65 8.52
N ASN A 35 -8.00 2.83 8.01
CA ASN A 35 -7.42 4.12 8.40
C ASN A 35 -8.54 5.15 8.69
N PRO A 36 -9.35 4.98 9.76
CA PRO A 36 -10.41 5.93 10.07
C PRO A 36 -9.85 7.28 10.53
N GLY A 37 -10.54 8.38 10.23
CA GLY A 37 -10.07 9.72 10.58
C GLY A 37 -8.69 10.05 10.02
N ALA A 38 -7.76 10.37 10.92
CA ALA A 38 -6.37 10.70 10.58
C ALA A 38 -5.40 9.54 10.91
N GLU A 39 -5.92 8.33 11.15
CA GLU A 39 -5.09 7.17 11.46
C GLU A 39 -4.31 6.68 10.23
N GLN A 40 -3.13 6.12 10.45
CA GLN A 40 -2.21 5.64 9.40
C GLN A 40 -1.74 4.21 9.69
N ASN A 41 -2.69 3.33 9.99
CA ASN A 41 -2.43 1.96 10.45
C ASN A 41 -2.04 1.01 9.32
N SER A 42 -2.58 1.24 8.11
CA SER A 42 -2.49 0.32 6.98
C SER A 42 -1.93 1.05 5.76
N PRO A 43 -0.59 1.14 5.61
CA PRO A 43 0.02 1.78 4.46
C PRO A 43 -0.08 0.90 3.21
N VAL A 44 -0.21 1.54 2.06
CA VAL A 44 -0.11 0.92 0.74
C VAL A 44 1.02 1.57 -0.04
N SER A 45 1.82 0.74 -0.73
CA SER A 45 2.81 1.25 -1.67
C SER A 45 2.12 1.81 -2.91
N GLY A 46 2.20 3.13 -3.10
CA GLY A 46 1.72 3.81 -4.30
C GLY A 46 2.73 3.79 -5.45
N ALA A 47 2.44 4.58 -6.48
CA ALA A 47 3.40 4.86 -7.56
C ALA A 47 4.51 5.85 -7.16
N GLY A 48 4.29 6.63 -6.09
CA GLY A 48 5.23 7.61 -5.55
C GLY A 48 6.13 7.07 -4.43
N PRO A 49 7.05 7.91 -3.92
CA PRO A 49 8.00 7.52 -2.87
C PRO A 49 7.38 7.43 -1.48
N ALA A 50 6.25 8.11 -1.24
CA ALA A 50 5.54 8.08 0.04
C ALA A 50 4.47 6.97 0.04
N PRO A 51 4.25 6.29 1.19
CA PRO A 51 3.12 5.40 1.35
C PRO A 51 1.80 6.20 1.29
N MET A 52 0.77 5.57 0.77
CA MET A 52 -0.59 6.12 0.74
C MET A 52 -1.46 5.36 1.74
N PHE A 53 -2.47 6.03 2.30
CA PHE A 53 -3.30 5.50 3.38
C PHE A 53 -4.78 5.60 2.97
N PRO A 54 -5.25 4.71 2.08
CA PRO A 54 -6.66 4.68 1.72
C PRO A 54 -7.48 4.20 2.93
N ASP A 55 -8.76 4.52 2.95
CA ASP A 55 -9.63 4.20 4.10
C ASP A 55 -9.69 2.71 4.45
N VAL A 56 -9.75 1.84 3.43
CA VAL A 56 -9.73 0.39 3.58
C VAL A 56 -8.73 -0.25 2.63
N VAL A 57 -7.87 -1.09 3.19
CA VAL A 57 -6.89 -1.89 2.46
C VAL A 57 -7.32 -3.34 2.50
N LEU A 58 -7.51 -3.96 1.34
CA LEU A 58 -7.82 -5.37 1.21
C LEU A 58 -6.57 -6.16 0.84
N LEU A 59 -6.09 -6.97 1.77
CA LEU A 59 -4.96 -7.88 1.56
C LEU A 59 -5.46 -9.32 1.40
N SER A 60 -4.70 -10.12 0.68
CA SER A 60 -4.96 -11.54 0.60
C SER A 60 -4.71 -12.21 1.97
N PRO A 61 -5.54 -13.17 2.41
CA PRO A 61 -5.43 -13.78 3.73
C PRO A 61 -4.29 -14.81 3.84
N ASP A 62 -3.61 -15.12 2.74
CA ASP A 62 -2.45 -16.01 2.70
C ASP A 62 -1.16 -15.28 3.12
N ARG A 63 -0.09 -16.05 3.33
CA ARG A 63 1.19 -15.54 3.88
C ARG A 63 1.84 -14.42 3.06
N GLY A 64 1.41 -14.23 1.80
CA GLY A 64 1.95 -13.18 0.93
C GLY A 64 1.40 -11.78 1.20
N HIS A 65 0.29 -11.66 1.95
CA HIS A 65 -0.41 -10.38 2.21
C HIS A 65 -0.47 -9.46 0.99
N ARG A 66 -0.79 -10.05 -0.17
CA ARG A 66 -0.76 -9.33 -1.44
C ARG A 66 -1.90 -8.32 -1.46
N LEU A 67 -1.64 -7.11 -1.92
CA LEU A 67 -2.68 -6.11 -2.11
C LEU A 67 -3.70 -6.59 -3.16
N GLN A 68 -4.96 -6.71 -2.76
CA GLN A 68 -6.07 -7.18 -3.58
C GLN A 68 -7.05 -6.06 -3.94
N GLY A 69 -7.07 -4.96 -3.19
CA GLY A 69 -7.87 -3.77 -3.49
C GLY A 69 -7.63 -2.65 -2.49
N VAL A 70 -7.91 -1.44 -2.91
CA VAL A 70 -7.96 -0.24 -2.06
C VAL A 70 -9.34 0.38 -2.19
N ILE A 71 -9.89 0.86 -1.08
CA ILE A 71 -11.21 1.48 -1.04
C ILE A 71 -11.08 2.84 -0.39
N GLU A 72 -11.68 3.84 -1.04
CA GLU A 72 -11.87 5.17 -0.48
C GLU A 72 -13.36 5.45 -0.27
N VAL A 73 -13.68 6.12 0.83
CA VAL A 73 -15.03 6.46 1.26
C VAL A 73 -15.18 7.98 1.27
N GLU A 74 -16.19 8.46 0.56
CA GLU A 74 -16.51 9.88 0.51
C GLU A 74 -17.80 10.18 1.25
N THR A 75 -17.92 11.39 1.76
CA THR A 75 -19.15 11.99 2.30
C THR A 75 -19.64 13.10 1.38
N GLY A 76 -20.76 13.74 1.71
CA GLY A 76 -21.39 14.73 0.83
C GLY A 76 -20.44 15.87 0.45
N GLU A 77 -19.71 16.41 1.43
CA GLU A 77 -18.80 17.54 1.20
C GLU A 77 -17.43 17.14 0.60
N SER A 78 -17.01 15.88 0.78
CA SER A 78 -15.71 15.42 0.28
C SER A 78 -15.74 14.90 -1.15
N VAL A 79 -16.92 14.66 -1.75
CA VAL A 79 -17.02 14.48 -3.21
C VAL A 79 -16.81 15.84 -3.90
N ASN A 80 -15.54 16.19 -4.13
CA ASN A 80 -15.14 17.43 -4.78
C ASN A 80 -13.87 17.27 -5.64
N HIS A 81 -13.56 18.29 -6.44
CA HIS A 81 -12.43 18.27 -7.38
C HIS A 81 -11.07 18.13 -6.70
N LEU A 82 -10.94 18.76 -5.53
CA LEU A 82 -9.67 18.87 -4.87
C LEU A 82 -9.31 17.53 -4.18
N GLU A 83 -10.29 16.85 -3.59
CA GLU A 83 -10.18 15.45 -3.12
C GLU A 83 -9.90 14.49 -4.28
N ALA A 84 -10.58 14.65 -5.41
CA ALA A 84 -10.35 13.83 -6.59
C ALA A 84 -8.89 13.89 -7.06
N LEU A 85 -8.29 15.08 -7.11
CA LEU A 85 -6.89 15.25 -7.53
C LEU A 85 -5.88 14.88 -6.43
N ALA A 86 -6.20 15.20 -5.18
CA ALA A 86 -5.28 14.97 -4.06
C ALA A 86 -5.21 13.49 -3.66
N GLU A 87 -6.32 12.76 -3.74
CA GLU A 87 -6.42 11.41 -3.16
C GLU A 87 -6.77 10.38 -4.24
N TRP A 88 -7.91 10.54 -4.94
CA TRP A 88 -8.39 9.51 -5.88
C TRP A 88 -7.43 9.29 -7.06
N ALA A 89 -6.84 10.38 -7.59
CA ALA A 89 -5.83 10.30 -8.65
C ALA A 89 -4.58 9.53 -8.22
N HIS A 90 -4.26 9.49 -6.92
CA HIS A 90 -3.16 8.71 -6.39
C HIS A 90 -3.55 7.25 -6.19
N PHE A 91 -4.75 6.99 -5.64
CA PHE A 91 -5.24 5.63 -5.44
C PHE A 91 -5.52 4.90 -6.74
N SER A 92 -5.94 5.60 -7.80
CA SER A 92 -6.10 5.00 -9.15
C SER A 92 -4.81 4.43 -9.73
N LYS A 93 -3.65 4.86 -9.23
CA LYS A 93 -2.31 4.38 -9.63
C LYS A 93 -1.80 3.24 -8.76
N ALA A 94 -2.60 2.79 -7.78
CA ALA A 94 -2.28 1.61 -6.98
C ALA A 94 -2.12 0.38 -7.86
N ARG A 95 -1.31 -0.59 -7.41
CA ARG A 95 -1.14 -1.88 -8.11
C ARG A 95 -2.31 -2.86 -7.90
N ALA A 96 -3.45 -2.36 -7.44
CA ALA A 96 -4.66 -3.13 -7.15
C ALA A 96 -5.90 -2.33 -7.55
N PRO A 97 -7.05 -2.99 -7.75
CA PRO A 97 -8.31 -2.32 -8.01
C PRO A 97 -8.62 -1.24 -6.99
N PHE A 98 -9.01 -0.07 -7.49
CA PHE A 98 -9.47 1.07 -6.69
C PHE A 98 -11.00 1.10 -6.70
N HIS A 99 -11.61 1.12 -5.51
CA HIS A 99 -13.06 1.20 -5.35
C HIS A 99 -13.43 2.48 -4.62
N LEU A 100 -14.38 3.23 -5.16
CA LEU A 100 -14.85 4.48 -4.57
C LEU A 100 -16.26 4.27 -4.00
N TYR A 101 -16.45 4.57 -2.71
CA TYR A 101 -17.75 4.51 -2.04
C TYR A 101 -18.24 5.93 -1.78
N VAL A 102 -19.40 6.29 -2.34
CA VAL A 102 -19.94 7.66 -2.27
C VAL A 102 -21.40 7.65 -1.79
N PRO A 103 -21.91 8.76 -1.24
CA PRO A 103 -23.34 8.88 -0.94
C PRO A 103 -24.16 8.71 -2.22
N ALA A 104 -25.35 8.10 -2.11
CA ALA A 104 -26.22 7.87 -3.27
C ALA A 104 -26.54 9.14 -4.08
N GLY A 105 -26.65 10.30 -3.43
CA GLY A 105 -26.89 11.59 -4.10
C GLY A 105 -25.67 12.17 -4.84
N MET A 106 -24.48 11.63 -4.64
CA MET A 106 -23.22 12.16 -5.20
C MET A 106 -22.60 11.26 -6.28
N VAL A 107 -23.27 10.18 -6.66
CA VAL A 107 -22.78 9.20 -7.66
C VAL A 107 -22.44 9.87 -8.99
N ASP A 108 -23.34 10.70 -9.51
CA ASP A 108 -23.14 11.33 -10.82
C ASP A 108 -22.02 12.39 -10.79
N VAL A 109 -21.87 13.09 -9.66
CA VAL A 109 -20.78 14.04 -9.43
C VAL A 109 -19.44 13.31 -9.38
N ALA A 110 -19.34 12.23 -8.60
CA ALA A 110 -18.14 11.42 -8.49
C ALA A 110 -17.74 10.81 -9.84
N ARG A 111 -18.72 10.32 -10.63
CA ARG A 111 -18.46 9.78 -11.97
C ARG A 111 -17.88 10.84 -12.90
N ARG A 112 -18.50 12.02 -12.96
CA ARG A 112 -17.99 13.15 -13.77
C ARG A 112 -16.59 13.58 -13.35
N LEU A 113 -16.35 13.71 -12.05
CA LEU A 113 -15.00 14.03 -11.53
C LEU A 113 -13.96 12.99 -11.94
N CYS A 114 -14.32 11.70 -11.94
CA CYS A 114 -13.40 10.66 -12.37
C CYS A 114 -13.14 10.73 -13.89
N GLU A 115 -14.17 10.99 -14.70
CA GLU A 115 -14.06 11.14 -16.16
C GLU A 115 -13.23 12.37 -16.53
N ASP A 116 -13.56 13.53 -15.99
CA ASP A 116 -12.93 14.83 -16.29
C ASP A 116 -11.45 14.86 -15.92
N ASN A 117 -11.07 14.15 -14.84
CA ASN A 117 -9.68 14.11 -14.35
C ASN A 117 -8.93 12.84 -14.79
N HIS A 118 -9.53 12.00 -15.64
CA HIS A 118 -8.96 10.74 -16.12
C HIS A 118 -8.52 9.80 -14.97
N ILE A 119 -9.31 9.76 -13.90
CA ILE A 119 -9.07 8.92 -12.73
C ILE A 119 -9.65 7.55 -13.00
N TYR A 120 -8.80 6.54 -13.06
CA TYR A 120 -9.24 5.16 -13.24
C TYR A 120 -9.82 4.61 -11.92
N VAL A 121 -11.12 4.32 -11.93
CA VAL A 121 -11.82 3.66 -10.83
C VAL A 121 -12.34 2.30 -11.30
N SER A 122 -12.05 1.23 -10.56
CA SER A 122 -12.53 -0.12 -10.91
C SER A 122 -14.02 -0.29 -10.61
N GLU A 123 -14.49 0.21 -9.47
CA GLU A 123 -15.91 0.14 -9.09
C GLU A 123 -16.31 1.41 -8.34
N ILE A 124 -17.50 1.94 -8.63
CA ILE A 124 -18.14 2.95 -7.77
C ILE A 124 -19.33 2.29 -7.10
N TRP A 125 -19.37 2.40 -5.78
CA TRP A 125 -20.45 1.94 -4.94
C TRP A 125 -21.15 3.15 -4.34
N SER A 126 -22.46 3.16 -4.43
CA SER A 126 -23.28 4.08 -3.66
C SER A 126 -23.58 3.50 -2.29
N TYR A 127 -23.64 4.34 -1.27
CA TYR A 127 -24.19 3.98 0.02
C TYR A 127 -25.38 4.85 0.40
N HIS A 128 -26.31 4.26 1.15
CA HIS A 128 -27.47 4.95 1.69
C HIS A 128 -27.58 4.60 3.18
N ALA A 129 -27.39 5.59 4.05
CA ALA A 129 -27.58 5.43 5.48
C ALA A 129 -29.05 5.71 5.84
N VAL A 130 -29.76 4.71 6.36
CA VAL A 130 -31.11 4.85 6.92
C VAL A 130 -31.06 4.45 8.39
N GLY A 131 -31.04 5.44 9.28
CA GLY A 131 -30.82 5.22 10.71
C GLY A 131 -29.50 4.48 10.95
N ASP A 132 -29.58 3.29 11.56
CA ASP A 132 -28.41 2.46 11.90
C ASP A 132 -27.99 1.49 10.80
N GLN A 133 -28.76 1.37 9.72
CA GLN A 133 -28.44 0.50 8.60
C GLN A 133 -27.81 1.26 7.44
N VAL A 134 -26.78 0.68 6.82
CA VAL A 134 -26.21 1.18 5.57
C VAL A 134 -26.39 0.13 4.49
N ARG A 135 -26.92 0.57 3.35
CA ARG A 135 -27.06 -0.26 2.16
C ARG A 135 -26.02 0.16 1.14
N PHE A 136 -25.30 -0.82 0.59
CA PHE A 136 -24.30 -0.60 -0.45
C PHE A 136 -24.81 -1.15 -1.79
N THR A 137 -24.78 -0.32 -2.83
CA THR A 137 -25.21 -0.70 -4.18
C THR A 137 -24.12 -0.34 -5.18
N MET A 138 -23.62 -1.31 -5.93
CA MET A 138 -22.67 -1.07 -7.02
C MET A 138 -23.39 -0.34 -8.15
N VAL A 139 -22.89 0.84 -8.51
CA VAL A 139 -23.51 1.72 -9.52
C VAL A 139 -22.66 1.84 -10.78
N PHE A 140 -21.38 1.51 -10.68
CA PHE A 140 -20.47 1.48 -11.80
C PHE A 140 -19.42 0.39 -11.59
N ARG A 141 -19.06 -0.28 -12.67
CA ARG A 141 -17.95 -1.22 -12.72
C ARG A 141 -17.22 -1.06 -14.02
N ASN A 142 -15.95 -0.70 -13.93
CA ASN A 142 -15.07 -0.72 -15.06
C ASN A 142 -14.65 -2.18 -15.36
N LYS A 143 -14.91 -2.63 -16.59
CA LYS A 143 -14.56 -3.99 -17.04
C LYS A 143 -13.15 -4.05 -17.64
N GLU A 144 -12.56 -2.90 -17.92
CA GLU A 144 -11.20 -2.80 -18.47
C GLU A 144 -10.18 -3.01 -17.35
N ALA A 145 -9.07 -3.70 -17.66
CA ALA A 145 -8.00 -3.92 -16.70
C ALA A 145 -7.37 -2.58 -16.28
N PRO A 146 -6.90 -2.44 -15.02
CA PRO A 146 -6.20 -1.24 -14.59
C PRO A 146 -5.04 -0.92 -15.55
N PRO A 147 -4.87 0.34 -15.97
CA PRO A 147 -3.77 0.71 -16.85
C PRO A 147 -2.45 0.29 -16.20
N ALA A 148 -1.65 -0.48 -16.94
CA ALA A 148 -0.37 -0.95 -16.43
C ALA A 148 0.48 0.28 -16.07
N PRO A 149 1.15 0.30 -14.90
CA PRO A 149 2.02 1.41 -14.55
C PRO A 149 3.10 1.52 -15.62
N VAL A 150 3.18 2.71 -16.26
CA VAL A 150 4.23 3.00 -17.23
C VAL A 150 5.55 2.89 -16.49
N ARG A 151 6.25 1.77 -16.70
CA ARG A 151 7.64 1.62 -16.28
C ARG A 151 8.42 2.65 -17.06
N VAL A 152 8.71 3.79 -16.44
CA VAL A 152 9.81 4.64 -16.89
C VAL A 152 11.04 3.75 -16.78
N LYS A 153 11.53 3.26 -17.92
CA LYS A 153 12.85 2.62 -17.97
C LYS A 153 13.81 3.63 -17.36
N ALA A 154 14.49 3.25 -16.28
CA ALA A 154 15.58 4.05 -15.76
C ALA A 154 16.47 4.43 -16.95
N ALA A 155 16.65 5.73 -17.17
CA ALA A 155 17.59 6.19 -18.18
C ALA A 155 18.93 5.47 -17.91
N PRO A 156 19.61 4.97 -18.95
CA PRO A 156 20.95 4.43 -18.76
C PRO A 156 21.76 5.49 -18.03
N HIS A 157 22.37 5.12 -16.89
CA HIS A 157 23.36 5.97 -16.24
C HIS A 157 24.34 6.44 -17.31
N PRO A 158 24.60 7.75 -17.45
CA PRO A 158 25.59 8.22 -18.41
C PRO A 158 26.92 7.61 -17.99
N VAL A 159 27.40 6.67 -18.80
CA VAL A 159 28.76 6.16 -18.71
C VAL A 159 29.64 7.37 -19.06
N THR A 160 30.23 8.01 -18.06
CA THR A 160 31.25 9.03 -18.28
C THR A 160 32.34 8.40 -19.15
N PRO A 161 32.58 8.90 -20.39
CA PRO A 161 33.69 8.43 -21.18
C PRO A 161 34.97 8.87 -20.49
N HIS A 162 35.78 7.91 -20.05
CA HIS A 162 37.15 8.19 -19.65
C HIS A 162 37.88 8.66 -20.90
N VAL A 163 38.07 9.97 -21.04
CA VAL A 163 38.89 10.55 -22.09
C VAL A 163 40.33 10.12 -21.81
N ALA A 164 40.85 9.25 -22.67
CA ALA A 164 42.24 8.86 -22.67
C ALA A 164 43.05 10.01 -23.30
N GLU A 165 43.82 10.73 -22.48
CA GLU A 165 44.82 11.66 -22.98
C GLU A 165 45.98 10.89 -23.65
N PRO A 166 46.43 11.30 -24.85
CA PRO A 166 47.56 10.67 -25.50
C PRO A 166 48.87 11.16 -24.86
N ARG A 167 49.52 10.31 -24.06
CA ARG A 167 50.90 10.54 -23.61
C ARG A 167 51.87 9.96 -24.63
N THR A 168 52.68 10.85 -25.19
CA THR A 168 53.81 10.60 -26.07
C THR A 168 54.84 9.64 -25.45
N ALA A 169 55.41 8.80 -26.31
CA ALA A 169 56.32 7.72 -25.95
C ALA A 169 57.72 8.22 -25.56
N THR A 170 58.27 7.67 -24.47
CA THR A 170 59.71 7.42 -24.33
C THR A 170 60.00 6.22 -23.41
N ALA A 171 60.80 5.31 -23.96
CA ALA A 171 61.83 4.45 -23.34
C ALA A 171 61.49 3.39 -22.26
N ARG A 172 61.51 2.13 -22.73
CA ARG A 172 62.32 0.96 -22.29
C ARG A 172 62.35 0.49 -20.82
N SER A 173 62.41 -0.85 -20.74
CA SER A 173 62.83 -1.74 -19.63
C SER A 173 61.71 -2.08 -18.64
N GLY A 174 61.38 -3.33 -18.33
CA GLY A 174 61.96 -4.63 -18.63
C GLY A 174 61.28 -5.71 -17.76
N SER A 175 61.36 -6.96 -18.22
CA SER A 175 61.25 -8.23 -17.45
C SER A 175 59.95 -8.58 -16.71
N ARG A 176 59.24 -9.62 -17.23
CA ARG A 176 59.06 -10.99 -16.65
C ARG A 176 58.18 -11.06 -15.39
N ALA A 177 56.98 -11.64 -15.45
CA ALA A 177 56.63 -13.07 -15.54
C ALA A 177 56.43 -13.75 -14.16
N ALA A 178 55.46 -14.68 -14.15
CA ALA A 178 55.05 -15.65 -13.13
C ALA A 178 54.14 -15.10 -12.01
N ALA A 179 52.84 -15.44 -11.93
CA ALA A 179 52.16 -16.73 -11.80
C ALA A 179 52.11 -17.29 -10.36
N SER A 180 50.97 -17.95 -10.06
CA SER A 180 50.63 -18.74 -8.87
C SER A 180 50.08 -17.96 -7.67
N ARG A 181 49.11 -18.44 -6.88
CA ARG A 181 48.26 -19.64 -6.90
C ARG A 181 47.15 -19.43 -5.85
N ALA A 182 46.02 -20.11 -6.06
CA ALA A 182 44.88 -20.19 -5.16
C ALA A 182 45.23 -20.69 -3.74
N SER A 183 44.48 -20.22 -2.74
CA SER A 183 44.24 -20.98 -1.51
C SER A 183 42.95 -20.52 -0.81
N ALA A 184 42.09 -21.49 -0.51
CA ALA A 184 40.95 -21.40 0.42
C ALA A 184 41.15 -22.50 1.49
N PRO A 185 40.26 -22.63 2.49
CA PRO A 185 40.09 -21.82 3.70
C PRO A 185 40.34 -22.67 4.98
N PRO A 186 40.18 -22.13 6.20
CA PRO A 186 39.90 -22.99 7.35
C PRO A 186 38.60 -22.65 8.11
N LYS A 187 37.85 -23.73 8.38
CA LYS A 187 36.71 -23.84 9.32
C LYS A 187 37.16 -23.72 10.78
N ARG A 188 36.37 -23.09 11.65
CA ARG A 188 36.24 -23.37 13.10
C ARG A 188 34.80 -23.05 13.53
N LYS A 189 33.94 -24.06 13.71
CA LYS A 189 33.64 -24.88 14.92
C LYS A 189 32.75 -24.16 15.94
N SER A 190 31.49 -24.58 15.93
CA SER A 190 30.50 -24.49 17.00
C SER A 190 30.91 -25.31 18.22
N VAL A 191 30.56 -24.83 19.42
CA VAL A 191 30.67 -25.57 20.69
C VAL A 191 29.34 -25.39 21.47
N PRO A 192 28.85 -26.43 22.19
CA PRO A 192 27.44 -26.57 22.51
C PRO A 192 27.02 -26.17 23.94
N ARG A 193 25.69 -26.09 24.09
CA ARG A 193 24.80 -26.03 25.27
C ARG A 193 25.32 -26.68 26.57
N ALA A 194 25.18 -25.96 27.69
CA ALA A 194 25.13 -26.50 29.06
C ALA A 194 23.68 -26.47 29.60
N ALA A 195 23.36 -27.42 30.47
CA ALA A 195 22.02 -27.76 30.95
C ALA A 195 21.88 -27.66 32.49
N LYS A 196 20.62 -27.77 32.95
CA LYS A 196 20.08 -27.88 34.34
C LYS A 196 19.80 -26.52 35.02
N ALA A 197 18.68 -26.31 35.73
CA ALA A 197 18.01 -27.23 36.65
C ALA A 197 16.46 -27.15 36.67
N LYS A 198 15.88 -28.23 37.21
CA LYS A 198 14.47 -28.49 37.55
C LYS A 198 14.00 -27.66 38.77
N GLN A 199 12.68 -27.70 38.99
CA GLN A 199 11.86 -27.34 40.17
C GLN A 199 11.10 -26.01 39.98
N GLY A 200 9.79 -25.88 40.15
CA GLY A 200 8.72 -26.80 40.55
C GLY A 200 7.37 -26.09 40.36
N LYS A 201 6.30 -26.84 40.07
CA LYS A 201 4.92 -26.34 40.13
C LYS A 201 4.52 -26.13 41.60
N PRO A 202 3.67 -25.13 41.88
CA PRO A 202 2.57 -25.33 42.80
C PRO A 202 1.23 -25.11 42.11
N THR A 203 0.43 -26.16 42.15
CA THR A 203 -1.02 -26.20 42.00
C THR A 203 -1.66 -25.32 43.07
N VAL A 204 -2.53 -24.37 42.70
CA VAL A 204 -3.53 -23.82 43.62
C VAL A 204 -4.92 -24.10 43.08
N LYS A 205 -5.72 -24.65 43.99
CA LYS A 205 -7.02 -25.30 43.82
C LYS A 205 -8.11 -24.32 43.42
N ARG A 206 -9.01 -24.82 42.54
CA ARG A 206 -10.42 -24.40 42.49
C ARG A 206 -11.05 -24.52 43.88
N LYS A 207 -11.80 -23.50 44.29
CA LYS A 207 -12.87 -23.64 45.27
C LYS A 207 -14.17 -23.20 44.61
N SER A 208 -15.07 -24.16 44.46
CA SER A 208 -16.50 -23.92 44.28
C SER A 208 -17.09 -23.66 45.66
N LYS A 209 -17.85 -22.58 45.82
CA LYS A 209 -19.12 -22.58 46.55
C LYS A 209 -19.92 -21.36 46.12
#